data_AF-A0A507F3K4-F1
#
_entry.id   AF-A0A507F3K4-F1
#
_cell.length_a   1.000
_cell.length_b   1.000
_cell.length_c   1.000
_cell.angle_alpha   90.00
_cell.angle_beta   90.00
_cell.angle_gamma   90.00
#
_symmetry.space_group_name_H-M   'P 1'
#
loop_
_entity.id
_entity.type
_entity.pdbx_description
1 polymer ?
#
loop_
_entity_poly.entity_id
_entity_poly.type
_entity_poly.pdbx_seq_one_letter_code
_entity_poly.pdbx_strand_id
1 'polypeptide(L)' 'MTTALTLYSLLFMRFAWMVQPRNYLLLACHATNEACQLVQGYRFINWHQ' A
#
# COMPACT_ATOMS: atom_id res chain seq x y z
N MET A 1 -0.03 -11.35 5.83
CA MET A 1 0.05 -9.93 6.27
C MET A 1 -1.06 -9.18 5.56
N THR A 2 -1.91 -8.52 6.34
CA THR A 2 -3.38 -8.54 6.20
C THR A 2 -3.95 -7.47 5.27
N THR A 3 -5.11 -7.75 4.68
CA THR A 3 -5.96 -6.79 3.96
C THR A 3 -6.19 -5.50 4.74
N ALA A 4 -6.21 -5.59 6.07
CA ALA A 4 -6.30 -4.42 6.95
C ALA A 4 -5.12 -3.44 6.79
N LEU A 5 -3.87 -3.93 6.64
CA LEU A 5 -2.70 -3.07 6.40
C LEU A 5 -2.74 -2.41 5.02
N THR A 6 -3.25 -3.12 3.99
CA THR A 6 -3.47 -2.59 2.64
C THR A 6 -4.46 -1.41 2.70
N LEU A 7 -5.64 -1.64 3.28
CA LEU A 7 -6.66 -0.59 3.44
C LEU A 7 -6.16 0.61 4.25
N TYR A 8 -5.40 0.35 5.31
CA TYR A 8 -4.77 1.41 6.12
C TYR A 8 -3.78 2.22 5.26
N SER A 9 -2.86 1.56 4.55
CA SER A 9 -1.85 2.22 3.70
C SER A 9 -2.47 3.09 2.59
N LEU A 10 -3.51 2.60 1.91
CA LEU A 10 -4.25 3.39 0.91
C LEU A 10 -4.87 4.67 1.49
N LEU A 11 -5.37 4.62 2.73
CA LEU A 11 -5.90 5.81 3.40
C LEU A 11 -4.80 6.85 3.63
N PHE A 12 -3.59 6.45 4.07
CA PHE A 12 -2.47 7.39 4.24
C PHE A 12 -1.94 7.95 2.92
N MET A 13 -1.94 7.17 1.84
CA MET A 13 -1.62 7.69 0.51
C MET A 13 -2.54 8.83 0.08
N ARG A 14 -3.85 8.71 0.36
CA ARG A 14 -4.83 9.77 0.08
C ARG A 14 -4.46 11.06 0.81
N PHE A 15 -4.04 10.96 2.07
CA PHE A 15 -3.56 12.12 2.83
C PHE A 15 -2.26 12.69 2.27
N ALA A 16 -1.30 11.84 1.88
CA ALA A 16 -0.03 12.28 1.27
C ALA A 16 -0.24 13.06 -0.05
N TRP A 17 -1.32 12.78 -0.77
CA TRP A 17 -1.71 13.48 -2.00
C TRP A 17 -2.56 14.74 -1.77
N MET A 18 -3.48 14.71 -0.79
CA MET A 18 -4.45 15.79 -0.54
C MET A 18 -3.90 16.91 0.34
N VAL A 19 -2.94 16.63 1.23
CA VAL A 19 -2.32 17.64 2.09
C VAL A 19 -1.35 18.50 1.26
N GLN A 20 -1.40 19.82 1.45
CA GLN A 20 -0.54 20.77 0.72
C GLN A 20 0.45 21.45 1.67
N PRO A 21 1.77 21.44 1.37
CA PRO A 21 2.41 20.85 0.18
C PRO A 21 2.36 19.31 0.13
N ARG A 22 2.22 18.75 -1.07
CA ARG A 22 2.09 17.30 -1.30
C ARG A 22 3.38 16.56 -0.99
N ASN A 23 3.28 15.41 -0.31
CA ASN A 23 4.44 14.61 0.05
C ASN A 23 4.61 13.41 -0.90
N TYR A 24 5.26 13.66 -2.05
CA TYR A 24 5.49 12.65 -3.08
C TYR A 24 6.41 11.51 -2.63
N LEU A 25 7.34 11.75 -1.70
CA LEU A 25 8.23 10.71 -1.18
C LEU A 25 7.47 9.69 -0.34
N LEU A 26 6.60 10.17 0.55
CA LEU A 26 5.72 9.30 1.33
C LEU A 26 4.76 8.53 0.41
N LEU A 27 4.19 9.19 -0.59
CA LEU A 27 3.31 8.54 -1.56
C LEU A 27 4.03 7.41 -2.32
N ALA A 28 5.23 7.66 -2.84
CA ALA A 28 6.01 6.66 -3.58
C ALA A 28 6.43 5.47 -2.69
N CYS A 29 6.83 5.76 -1.44
CA CYS A 29 7.17 4.74 -0.45
C CYS A 29 5.98 3.82 -0.17
N HIS A 30 4.82 4.41 0.17
CA HIS A 30 3.60 3.64 0.38
C HIS A 30 3.22 2.85 -0.87
N ALA A 31 3.35 3.41 -2.07
CA ALA A 31 2.94 2.74 -3.31
C ALA A 31 3.78 1.49 -3.58
N THR A 32 5.08 1.59 -3.32
CA THR A 32 6.01 0.47 -3.45
C THR A 32 5.73 -0.62 -2.41
N ASN A 33 5.48 -0.23 -1.17
CA ASN A 33 5.16 -1.15 -0.07
C ASN A 33 3.85 -1.91 -0.33
N GLU A 34 2.82 -1.20 -0.78
CA GLU A 34 1.52 -1.75 -1.15
C GLU A 34 1.63 -2.74 -2.31
N ALA A 35 2.38 -2.38 -3.36
CA ALA A 35 2.61 -3.25 -4.51
C ALA A 35 3.33 -4.55 -4.11
N CYS A 36 4.38 -4.45 -3.28
CA CYS A 36 5.08 -5.63 -2.76
C CYS A 36 4.16 -6.51 -1.91
N GLN A 37 3.34 -5.90 -1.06
CA GLN A 37 2.37 -6.60 -0.22
C GLN A 37 1.30 -7.32 -1.05
N LEU A 38 0.80 -6.72 -2.14
CA LEU A 38 -0.17 -7.35 -3.04
C LEU A 38 0.45 -8.52 -3.82
N VAL A 39 1.69 -8.38 -4.30
CA VAL A 39 2.41 -9.48 -4.97
C VAL A 39 2.65 -10.64 -4.01
N GLN A 40 3.06 -10.37 -2.78
CA GLN A 40 3.18 -11.42 -1.76
C GLN A 40 1.83 -12.03 -1.40
N GLY A 41 0.76 -11.23 -1.31
CA GLY A 41 -0.60 -11.71 -1.07
C GLY A 41 -1.10 -12.62 -2.19
N TYR A 42 -0.87 -12.24 -3.45
CA TYR A 42 -1.19 -13.06 -4.62
C TYR A 42 -0.43 -14.40 -4.59
N ARG A 43 0.89 -14.36 -4.31
CA ARG A 43 1.70 -15.57 -4.17
C ARG A 43 1.21 -16.47 -3.03
N PHE A 44 0.78 -15.88 -1.91
CA PHE A 44 0.23 -16.61 -0.78
C PHE A 44 -1.08 -17.32 -1.16
N ILE A 45 -2.02 -16.61 -1.81
CA ILE A 45 -3.27 -17.21 -2.28
C ILE A 45 -2.97 -18.36 -3.24
N ASN A 46 -2.11 -18.15 -4.24
CA ASN A 46 -1.75 -19.19 -5.21
C ASN A 46 -1.05 -20.42 -4.58
N TRP A 47 -0.41 -20.28 -3.41
CA TRP A 47 0.20 -21.41 -2.70
C TRP A 47 -0.78 -22.16 -1.81
N HIS A 48 -1.84 -21.49 -1.35
CA HIS A 48 -2.88 -22.03 -0.47
C HIS A 48 -4.20 -22.35 -1.19
N GLN A 49 -4.21 -22.22 -2.53
CA GLN A 49 -5.31 -22.59 -3.42
C GLN A 49 -5.13 -24.04 -3.87
#